data_AF-A0A6P0SLY9-F1
#
_entry.id   AF-A0A6P0SLY9-F1
#
_cell.length_a   1.000
_cell.length_b   1.000
_cell.length_c   1.000
_cell.angle_alpha   90.00
_cell.angle_beta   90.00
_cell.angle_gamma   90.00
#
_symmetry.space_group_name_H-M   'P 1'
#
loop_
_entity.id
_entity.type
_entity.pdbx_description
1 polymer ?
#
loop_
_entity_poly.entity_id
_entity_poly.type
_entity_poly.pdbx_seq_one_letter_code
_entity_poly.pdbx_strand_id
1 'polypeptide(L)'
;MPDPHPLKIKLSQQQRSLLEQLVRRHSSPQGLVERVRVILLAAEGMNNTQIAQKLQLARNTVRTWRKRWSVATERLISIEAKGITDKELLQMMVDSLGDAPRPGTPATFTTEQVVQIVATACESPPSFGRPVSHWTTKELTSEVVKRGIVEQISQRSVRRFLKRGDSTTPSKSLLAQR
;
A
#
# COMPACT_ATOMS: atom_id res chain seq x y z
N MET A 1 24.54 29.84 -13.50
CA MET A 1 23.33 29.20 -14.05
C MET A 1 22.16 29.58 -13.14
N PRO A 2 21.06 30.17 -13.65
CA PRO A 2 19.89 30.43 -12.81
C PRO A 2 19.34 29.08 -12.34
N ASP A 3 19.14 28.93 -11.03
CA ASP A 3 18.52 27.72 -10.48
C ASP A 3 17.12 27.53 -11.09
N PRO A 4 16.74 26.30 -11.51
CA PRO A 4 15.38 26.02 -11.92
C PRO A 4 14.43 26.39 -10.78
N HIS A 5 13.60 27.39 -11.00
CA HIS A 5 12.72 27.91 -9.96
C HIS A 5 11.65 26.87 -9.64
N PRO A 6 11.56 26.39 -8.39
CA PRO A 6 10.58 25.38 -8.03
C PRO A 6 9.16 25.95 -8.02
N LEU A 7 8.17 25.09 -8.22
CA LEU A 7 6.75 25.45 -8.19
C LEU A 7 6.43 26.25 -6.91
N LYS A 8 5.85 27.44 -7.08
CA LYS A 8 5.45 28.32 -5.97
C LYS A 8 4.28 27.68 -5.24
N ILE A 9 4.47 27.39 -3.96
CA ILE A 9 3.39 26.90 -3.10
C ILE A 9 2.66 28.12 -2.53
N LYS A 10 1.34 28.14 -2.70
CA LYS A 10 0.46 29.10 -2.03
C LYS A 10 -0.35 28.35 -0.98
N LEU A 11 -0.41 28.91 0.22
CA LEU A 11 -1.23 28.41 1.33
C LEU A 11 -2.26 29.48 1.68
N SER A 12 -3.49 29.07 1.98
CA SER A 12 -4.45 29.96 2.63
C SER A 12 -4.03 30.21 4.09
N GLN A 13 -4.60 31.25 4.71
CA GLN A 13 -4.32 31.54 6.11
C GLN A 13 -4.76 30.38 7.04
N GLN A 14 -5.90 29.76 6.72
CA GLN A 14 -6.43 28.60 7.44
C GLN A 14 -5.49 27.39 7.28
N GLN A 15 -5.09 27.06 6.04
CA GLN A 15 -4.14 25.98 5.77
C GLN A 15 -2.81 26.18 6.51
N ARG A 16 -2.24 27.39 6.45
CA ARG A 16 -0.99 27.72 7.16
C ARG A 16 -1.13 27.53 8.67
N SER A 17 -2.20 28.05 9.28
CA SER A 17 -2.43 27.91 10.73
C SER A 17 -2.53 26.45 11.15
N LEU A 18 -3.28 25.63 10.40
CA LEU A 18 -3.42 24.19 10.70
C LEU A 18 -2.09 23.43 10.57
N LEU A 19 -1.28 23.73 9.55
CA LEU A 19 0.06 23.13 9.40
C LEU A 19 0.99 23.53 10.56
N GLU A 20 0.99 24.78 10.97
CA GLU A 20 1.80 25.26 12.10
C GLU A 20 1.38 24.61 13.41
N GLN A 21 0.07 24.47 13.66
CA GLN A 21 -0.45 23.75 14.81
C GLN A 21 -0.03 22.27 14.80
N LEU A 22 -0.05 21.62 13.62
CA LEU A 22 0.38 20.23 13.48
C LEU A 22 1.86 20.05 13.83
N VAL A 23 2.72 20.98 13.39
CA VAL A 23 4.17 20.96 13.69
C VAL A 23 4.44 21.14 15.18
N ARG A 24 3.61 21.92 15.89
CA ARG A 24 3.75 22.16 17.33
C ARG A 24 3.23 20.99 18.19
N ARG A 25 2.32 20.18 17.66
CA ARG A 25 1.73 19.05 18.39
C ARG A 25 2.76 17.93 18.62
N HIS A 26 3.01 17.60 19.89
CA HIS A 26 4.01 16.61 20.30
C HIS A 26 3.69 15.15 19.93
N SER A 27 2.43 14.82 19.61
CA SER A 27 2.01 13.47 19.19
C SER A 27 2.07 13.25 17.68
N SER A 28 2.46 14.27 16.90
CA SER A 28 2.53 14.16 15.44
C SER A 28 3.70 13.26 15.01
N PRO A 29 3.50 12.32 14.06
CA PRO A 29 4.59 11.52 13.52
C PRO A 29 5.70 12.39 12.93
N GLN A 30 6.96 12.15 13.31
CA GLN A 30 8.08 13.02 12.93
C GLN A 30 8.22 13.17 11.40
N GLY A 31 8.04 12.08 10.65
CA GLY A 31 8.09 12.12 9.19
C GLY A 31 7.02 13.04 8.57
N LEU A 32 5.84 13.16 9.18
CA LEU A 32 4.80 14.09 8.75
C LEU A 32 5.20 15.54 9.07
N VAL A 33 5.75 15.78 10.27
CA VAL A 33 6.24 17.10 10.69
C VAL A 33 7.32 17.63 9.74
N GLU A 34 8.27 16.80 9.34
CA GLU A 34 9.31 17.15 8.36
C GLU A 34 8.71 17.56 7.01
N ARG A 35 7.74 16.80 6.52
CA ARG A 35 7.04 17.08 5.25
C ARG A 35 6.29 18.39 5.31
N VAL A 36 5.61 18.66 6.43
CA VAL A 36 4.90 19.93 6.64
C VAL A 36 5.88 21.10 6.68
N ARG A 37 7.03 20.96 7.36
CA ARG A 37 8.09 22.00 7.36
C ARG A 37 8.58 22.30 5.95
N VAL A 38 8.72 21.29 5.08
CA VAL A 38 9.05 21.49 3.66
C VAL A 38 8.02 22.39 2.97
N ILE A 39 6.72 22.15 3.19
CA ILE A 39 5.63 22.94 2.57
C ILE A 39 5.60 24.37 3.11
N LEU A 40 5.73 24.55 4.43
CA LEU A 40 5.75 25.89 5.05
C LEU A 40 6.91 26.74 4.51
N LEU A 41 8.13 26.22 4.49
CA LEU A 41 9.30 26.94 3.95
C LEU A 41 9.18 27.19 2.45
N ALA A 42 8.59 26.26 1.69
CA ALA A 42 8.31 26.47 0.27
C ALA A 42 7.26 27.58 0.03
N ALA A 43 6.29 27.74 0.93
CA ALA A 43 5.31 28.82 0.90
C ALA A 43 5.91 30.18 1.33
N GLU A 44 6.99 30.18 2.11
CA GLU A 44 7.81 31.37 2.41
C GLU A 44 8.71 31.79 1.22
N GLY A 45 8.73 31.01 0.13
CA GLY A 45 9.48 31.33 -1.08
C GLY A 45 10.87 30.69 -1.16
N MET A 46 11.24 29.83 -0.21
CA MET A 46 12.53 29.13 -0.27
C MET A 46 12.59 28.16 -1.47
N ASN A 47 13.77 28.08 -2.08
CA ASN A 47 14.04 27.11 -3.15
C ASN A 47 14.35 25.71 -2.59
N ASN A 48 14.39 24.69 -3.45
CA ASN A 48 14.59 23.30 -3.01
C ASN A 48 15.95 23.07 -2.34
N THR A 49 16.99 23.79 -2.76
CA THR A 49 18.35 23.66 -2.21
C THR A 49 18.41 24.28 -0.81
N GLN A 50 17.82 25.45 -0.61
CA GLN A 50 17.73 26.13 0.69
C GLN A 50 16.95 25.28 1.70
N ILE A 51 15.80 24.73 1.30
CA ILE A 51 14.99 23.86 2.18
C ILE A 51 15.76 22.59 2.54
N ALA A 52 16.39 21.95 1.55
CA ALA A 52 17.19 20.74 1.75
C ALA A 52 18.33 20.97 2.75
N GLN A 53 19.05 22.09 2.63
CA GLN A 53 20.11 22.46 3.57
C GLN A 53 19.55 22.74 4.97
N LYS A 54 18.48 23.54 5.07
CA LYS A 54 17.88 23.94 6.35
C LYS A 54 17.31 22.76 7.14
N LEU A 55 16.73 21.77 6.46
CA LEU A 55 16.12 20.59 7.07
C LEU A 55 17.03 19.35 7.05
N GLN A 56 18.25 19.46 6.52
CA GLN A 56 19.18 18.33 6.33
C GLN A 56 18.55 17.14 5.57
N LEU A 57 17.76 17.44 4.52
CA LEU A 57 17.08 16.44 3.68
C LEU A 57 17.71 16.37 2.29
N ALA A 58 17.54 15.24 1.62
CA ALA A 58 17.88 15.13 0.20
C ALA A 58 16.98 16.07 -0.64
N ARG A 59 17.57 16.78 -1.62
CA ARG A 59 16.85 17.68 -2.54
C ARG A 59 15.68 16.99 -3.26
N ASN A 60 15.84 15.71 -3.61
CA ASN A 60 14.79 14.92 -4.24
C ASN A 60 13.59 14.67 -3.30
N THR A 61 13.81 14.53 -2.00
CA THR A 61 12.74 14.43 -0.99
C THR A 61 11.91 15.71 -0.96
N VAL A 62 12.58 16.88 -0.92
CA VAL A 62 11.91 18.20 -0.98
C VAL A 62 11.08 18.33 -2.26
N ARG A 63 11.66 17.95 -3.42
CA ARG A 63 10.98 18.00 -4.71
C ARG A 63 9.72 17.11 -4.73
N THR A 64 9.80 15.90 -4.17
CA THR A 64 8.67 14.97 -4.09
C THR A 64 7.50 15.56 -3.31
N TRP A 65 7.76 16.13 -2.13
CA TRP A 65 6.70 16.69 -1.30
C TRP A 65 6.08 17.95 -1.88
N ARG A 66 6.89 18.84 -2.50
CA ARG A 66 6.35 20.00 -3.23
C ARG A 66 5.47 19.58 -4.40
N LYS A 67 5.88 18.56 -5.16
CA LYS A 67 5.10 18.03 -6.28
C LYS A 67 3.77 17.45 -5.78
N ARG A 68 3.80 16.64 -4.72
CA ARG A 68 2.57 16.07 -4.12
C ARG A 68 1.61 17.14 -3.65
N TRP A 69 2.12 18.14 -2.92
CA TRP A 69 1.31 19.26 -2.47
C TRP A 69 0.70 20.04 -3.64
N SER A 70 1.49 20.31 -4.69
CA SER A 70 1.01 21.01 -5.89
C SER A 70 -0.16 20.27 -6.56
N VAL A 71 -0.11 18.94 -6.67
CA VAL A 71 -1.20 18.13 -7.22
C VAL A 71 -2.43 18.17 -6.30
N ALA A 72 -2.22 18.20 -4.98
CA ALA A 72 -3.32 18.27 -4.02
C ALA A 72 -3.96 19.67 -3.89
N THR A 73 -3.26 20.73 -4.32
CA THR A 73 -3.66 22.13 -4.08
C THR A 73 -5.04 22.46 -4.66
N GLU A 74 -5.32 22.06 -5.91
CA GLU A 74 -6.62 22.31 -6.54
C GLU A 74 -7.77 21.65 -5.77
N ARG A 75 -7.55 20.42 -5.30
CA ARG A 75 -8.50 19.68 -4.48
C ARG A 75 -8.71 20.36 -3.12
N LEU A 76 -7.64 20.81 -2.47
CA LEU A 76 -7.73 21.51 -1.18
C LEU A 76 -8.52 22.82 -1.30
N ILE A 77 -8.25 23.63 -2.34
CA ILE A 77 -8.98 24.88 -2.61
C ILE A 77 -10.47 24.60 -2.85
N SER A 78 -10.78 23.59 -3.68
CA SER A 78 -12.16 23.22 -4.00
C SER A 78 -12.96 22.73 -2.78
N ILE A 79 -12.28 22.11 -1.82
CA ILE A 79 -12.89 21.61 -0.58
C ILE A 79 -13.02 22.74 0.44
N GLU A 80 -12.00 23.58 0.60
CA GLU A 80 -12.02 24.76 1.48
C GLU A 80 -13.18 25.72 1.09
N ALA A 81 -13.40 25.92 -0.21
CA ALA A 81 -14.51 26.71 -0.72
C ALA A 81 -15.91 26.16 -0.37
N LYS A 82 -16.02 24.86 -0.03
CA LYS A 82 -17.27 24.25 0.41
C LYS A 82 -17.57 24.44 1.91
N GLY A 83 -16.71 25.14 2.64
CA GLY A 83 -16.93 25.46 4.04
C GLY A 83 -16.80 24.26 4.98
N ILE A 84 -15.86 23.34 4.70
CA ILE A 84 -15.60 22.18 5.56
C ILE A 84 -14.97 22.59 6.91
N THR A 85 -14.99 21.68 7.87
CA THR A 85 -14.40 21.91 9.20
C THR A 85 -12.86 21.88 9.16
N ASP A 86 -12.23 22.58 10.10
CA ASP A 86 -10.76 22.58 10.29
C ASP A 86 -10.18 21.16 10.43
N LYS A 87 -10.91 20.27 11.10
CA LYS A 87 -10.49 18.87 11.31
C LYS A 87 -10.45 18.11 9.99
N GLU A 88 -11.47 18.27 9.15
CA GLU A 88 -11.53 17.63 7.84
C GLU A 88 -10.47 18.21 6.90
N LEU A 89 -10.25 19.53 6.94
CA LEU A 89 -9.24 20.19 6.13
C LEU A 89 -7.85 19.67 6.50
N LEU A 90 -7.58 19.58 7.80
CA LEU A 90 -6.33 19.02 8.30
C LEU A 90 -6.16 17.56 7.87
N GLN A 91 -7.19 16.73 7.96
CA GLN A 91 -7.12 15.33 7.51
C GLN A 91 -6.74 15.24 6.03
N MET A 92 -7.38 16.03 5.17
CA MET A 92 -7.07 16.06 3.73
C MET A 92 -5.63 16.49 3.44
N MET A 93 -5.13 17.48 4.21
CA MET A 93 -3.74 17.94 4.10
C MET A 93 -2.76 16.85 4.55
N VAL A 94 -3.06 16.15 5.65
CA VAL A 94 -2.25 15.03 6.14
C VAL A 94 -2.23 13.88 5.15
N ASP A 95 -3.37 13.52 4.56
CA ASP A 95 -3.46 12.46 3.56
C ASP A 95 -2.63 12.79 2.31
N SER A 96 -2.63 14.06 1.88
CA SER A 96 -1.81 14.52 0.76
C SER A 96 -0.29 14.45 1.03
N LEU A 97 0.10 14.57 2.30
CA LEU A 97 1.48 14.47 2.79
C LEU A 97 1.81 13.09 3.37
N GLY A 98 0.87 12.14 3.30
CA GLY A 98 1.04 10.77 3.72
C GLY A 98 1.95 9.97 2.79
N ASP A 99 2.34 8.78 3.25
CA ASP A 99 2.96 7.81 2.35
C ASP A 99 1.89 7.27 1.40
N ALA A 100 2.25 7.14 0.12
CA ALA A 100 1.39 6.42 -0.80
C ALA A 100 1.30 4.96 -0.33
N PRO A 101 0.13 4.29 -0.49
CA PRO A 101 0.04 2.86 -0.29
C PRO A 101 1.19 2.21 -1.04
N ARG A 102 2.04 1.44 -0.34
CA ARG A 102 3.13 0.73 -0.99
C ARG A 102 2.49 -0.47 -1.68
N PRO A 103 2.38 -0.50 -3.03
CA PRO A 103 1.98 -1.74 -3.67
C PRO A 103 3.11 -2.72 -3.36
N GLY A 104 2.80 -3.75 -2.57
CA GLY A 104 3.72 -4.86 -2.38
C GLY A 104 4.08 -5.47 -3.74
N THR A 105 5.10 -6.33 -3.79
CA THR A 105 5.39 -7.09 -5.01
C THR A 105 4.12 -7.81 -5.46
N PRO A 106 3.70 -7.67 -6.73
CA PRO A 106 2.57 -8.41 -7.27
C PRO A 106 2.73 -9.90 -6.97
N ALA A 107 1.62 -10.58 -6.64
CA ALA A 107 1.66 -12.01 -6.37
C ALA A 107 2.13 -12.77 -7.62
N THR A 108 3.11 -13.67 -7.48
CA THR A 108 3.62 -14.52 -8.58
C THR A 108 2.53 -15.41 -9.20
N PHE A 109 1.51 -15.75 -8.41
CA PHE A 109 0.36 -16.54 -8.83
C PHE A 109 -0.89 -15.72 -8.59
N THR A 110 -1.77 -15.69 -9.58
CA THR A 110 -3.06 -15.00 -9.50
C THR A 110 -4.00 -15.71 -8.51
N THR A 111 -5.03 -15.02 -8.05
CA THR A 111 -6.02 -15.59 -7.14
C THR A 111 -6.74 -16.77 -7.80
N GLU A 112 -7.05 -16.63 -9.09
CA GLU A 112 -7.72 -17.63 -9.92
C GLU A 112 -6.89 -18.91 -10.00
N GLN A 113 -5.58 -18.78 -10.24
CA GLN A 113 -4.66 -19.93 -10.25
C GLN A 113 -4.61 -20.63 -8.90
N VAL A 114 -4.58 -19.87 -7.79
CA VAL A 114 -4.59 -20.45 -6.44
C VAL A 114 -5.89 -21.20 -6.18
N VAL A 115 -7.04 -20.64 -6.56
CA VAL A 115 -8.35 -21.27 -6.40
C VAL A 115 -8.43 -22.57 -7.21
N GLN A 116 -7.95 -22.58 -8.45
CA GLN A 116 -7.93 -23.79 -9.30
C GLN A 116 -7.01 -24.88 -8.73
N ILE A 117 -5.86 -24.51 -8.14
CA ILE A 117 -4.97 -25.45 -7.44
C ILE A 117 -5.68 -26.08 -6.24
N VAL A 118 -6.39 -25.28 -5.43
CA VAL A 118 -7.15 -25.77 -4.27
C VAL A 118 -8.30 -26.68 -4.72
N ALA A 119 -9.05 -26.29 -5.75
CA ALA A 119 -10.14 -27.11 -6.31
C ALA A 119 -9.62 -28.48 -6.79
N THR A 120 -8.49 -28.50 -7.50
CA THR A 120 -7.84 -29.74 -7.95
C THR A 120 -7.48 -30.65 -6.77
N ALA A 121 -7.03 -30.06 -5.65
CA ALA A 121 -6.68 -30.80 -4.45
C ALA A 121 -7.91 -31.40 -3.72
N CYS A 122 -9.10 -30.86 -3.93
CA CYS A 122 -10.35 -31.40 -3.39
C CYS A 122 -10.90 -32.60 -4.19
N GLU A 123 -10.42 -32.82 -5.41
CA GLU A 123 -10.79 -33.96 -6.23
C GLU A 123 -9.97 -35.21 -5.83
N SER A 124 -10.45 -36.41 -6.12
CA SER A 124 -9.70 -37.64 -5.81
C SER A 124 -8.65 -37.97 -6.89
N PRO A 125 -7.38 -38.23 -6.54
CA PRO A 125 -6.34 -38.55 -7.53
C PRO A 125 -6.65 -39.74 -8.46
N PRO A 126 -7.31 -40.83 -8.02
CA PRO A 126 -7.64 -41.96 -8.90
C PRO A 126 -8.52 -41.56 -10.09
N SER A 127 -9.36 -40.54 -9.93
CA SER A 127 -10.20 -39.99 -11.01
C SER A 127 -9.37 -39.39 -12.16
N PHE A 128 -8.07 -39.14 -11.93
CA PHE A 128 -7.12 -38.62 -12.91
C PHE A 128 -6.06 -39.67 -13.33
N GLY A 129 -6.33 -40.95 -13.07
CA GLY A 129 -5.43 -42.04 -13.44
C GLY A 129 -4.15 -42.12 -12.59
N ARG A 130 -4.18 -41.55 -11.37
CA ARG A 130 -3.05 -41.64 -10.42
C ARG A 130 -3.24 -42.83 -9.49
N PRO A 131 -2.19 -43.64 -9.23
CA PRO A 131 -2.28 -44.84 -8.38
C PRO A 131 -2.23 -44.54 -6.87
N VAL A 132 -2.57 -43.32 -6.44
CA VAL A 132 -2.51 -42.88 -5.03
C VAL A 132 -3.89 -42.55 -4.49
N SER A 133 -4.11 -42.84 -3.20
CA SER A 133 -5.39 -42.54 -2.53
C SER A 133 -5.55 -41.07 -2.13
N HIS A 134 -4.43 -40.35 -1.97
CA HIS A 134 -4.41 -38.93 -1.58
C HIS A 134 -3.41 -38.16 -2.44
N TRP A 135 -3.66 -36.87 -2.66
CA TRP A 135 -2.72 -36.01 -3.37
C TRP A 135 -1.40 -35.89 -2.60
N THR A 136 -0.32 -36.45 -3.13
CA THR A 136 1.01 -36.00 -2.72
C THR A 136 1.27 -34.62 -3.33
N THR A 137 2.09 -33.80 -2.67
CA THR A 137 2.46 -32.48 -3.20
C THR A 137 3.06 -32.57 -4.60
N LYS A 138 3.85 -33.63 -4.87
CA LYS A 138 4.50 -33.87 -6.16
C LYS A 138 3.45 -34.15 -7.25
N GLU A 139 2.47 -35.00 -6.96
CA GLU A 139 1.43 -35.36 -7.93
C GLU A 139 0.48 -34.20 -8.19
N LEU A 140 0.08 -33.47 -7.15
CA LEU A 140 -0.75 -32.27 -7.31
C LEU A 140 -0.01 -31.22 -8.14
N THR A 141 1.29 -31.01 -7.89
CA THR A 141 2.13 -30.11 -8.71
C THR A 141 2.16 -30.55 -10.17
N SER A 142 2.39 -31.84 -10.42
CA SER A 142 2.39 -32.40 -11.78
C SER A 142 1.03 -32.24 -12.46
N GLU A 143 -0.07 -32.40 -11.71
CA GLU A 143 -1.42 -32.30 -12.24
C GLU A 143 -1.81 -30.86 -12.59
N VAL A 144 -1.51 -29.89 -11.72
CA VAL A 144 -1.85 -28.48 -11.99
C VAL A 144 -1.04 -27.91 -13.15
N VAL A 145 0.19 -28.39 -13.37
CA VAL A 145 0.99 -28.09 -14.57
C VAL A 145 0.40 -28.77 -15.80
N LYS A 146 0.02 -30.05 -15.70
CA LYS A 146 -0.61 -30.81 -16.80
C LYS A 146 -1.91 -30.16 -17.28
N ARG A 147 -2.72 -29.60 -16.37
CA ARG A 147 -3.97 -28.88 -16.67
C ARG A 147 -3.76 -27.47 -17.22
N GLY A 148 -2.51 -26.98 -17.28
CA GLY A 148 -2.20 -25.62 -17.73
C GLY A 148 -2.65 -24.52 -16.76
N ILE A 149 -2.94 -24.86 -15.49
CA ILE A 149 -3.31 -23.87 -14.46
C ILE A 149 -2.11 -22.95 -14.19
N VAL A 150 -0.90 -23.51 -14.19
CA VAL A 150 0.37 -22.80 -14.04
C VAL A 150 1.42 -23.41 -14.97
N GLU A 151 2.29 -22.58 -15.56
CA GLU A 151 3.41 -23.07 -16.38
C GLU A 151 4.44 -23.79 -15.52
N GLN A 152 4.80 -23.19 -14.38
CA GLN A 152 5.75 -23.76 -13.42
C GLN A 152 5.38 -23.37 -11.99
N ILE A 153 5.42 -24.34 -11.08
CA ILE A 153 5.22 -24.09 -9.65
C ILE A 153 6.07 -25.04 -8.81
N SER A 154 6.63 -24.51 -7.71
CA SER A 154 7.36 -25.33 -6.75
C SER A 154 6.40 -26.12 -5.85
N GLN A 155 6.79 -27.33 -5.45
CA GLN A 155 6.06 -28.11 -4.44
C GLN A 155 5.86 -27.32 -3.13
N ARG A 156 6.81 -26.46 -2.74
CA ARG A 156 6.69 -25.58 -1.57
C ARG A 156 5.59 -24.53 -1.74
N SER A 157 5.44 -23.95 -2.93
CA SER A 157 4.36 -23.00 -3.23
C SER A 157 3.00 -23.67 -3.16
N VAL A 158 2.86 -24.88 -3.74
CA VAL A 158 1.64 -25.69 -3.62
C VAL A 158 1.32 -25.98 -2.15
N ARG A 159 2.31 -26.46 -1.37
CA ARG A 159 2.13 -26.65 0.08
C ARG A 159 1.71 -25.37 0.79
N ARG A 160 2.28 -24.22 0.44
CA ARG A 160 1.92 -22.93 1.03
C ARG A 160 0.47 -22.54 0.73
N PHE A 161 -0.02 -22.83 -0.48
CA PHE A 161 -1.41 -22.56 -0.84
C PHE A 161 -2.37 -23.46 -0.08
N LEU A 162 -2.07 -24.76 0.03
CA LEU A 162 -2.89 -25.69 0.83
C LEU A 162 -2.85 -25.36 2.32
N LYS A 163 -1.68 -25.01 2.88
CA LYS A 163 -1.54 -24.63 4.29
C LYS A 163 -2.31 -23.34 4.64
N ARG A 164 -2.44 -22.41 3.68
CA ARG A 164 -3.29 -21.21 3.86
C ARG A 164 -4.79 -21.54 3.78
N GLY A 165 -5.13 -22.69 3.21
CA GLY A 165 -6.49 -23.25 3.16
C GLY A 165 -6.82 -24.17 4.34
N ASP A 166 -5.90 -24.41 5.28
CA ASP A 166 -6.23 -25.03 6.57
C ASP A 166 -7.12 -24.05 7.34
N SER A 167 -8.42 -24.10 7.06
CA SER A 167 -9.43 -23.78 8.05
C SER A 167 -9.05 -24.52 9.32
N THR A 168 -8.84 -23.80 10.41
CA THR A 168 -8.80 -24.35 11.77
C THR A 168 -9.82 -25.49 11.88
N THR A 169 -9.34 -26.72 12.11
CA THR A 169 -10.19 -27.90 12.30
C THR A 169 -11.36 -27.54 13.22
N PRO A 170 -12.63 -27.60 12.76
CA PRO A 170 -13.73 -27.49 13.70
C PRO A 170 -13.62 -28.69 14.64
N SER A 171 -13.39 -28.43 15.91
CA SER A 171 -13.14 -29.43 16.95
C SER A 171 -14.37 -30.27 17.33
N LYS A 172 -15.33 -30.49 16.41
CA LYS A 172 -16.49 -31.35 16.66
C LYS A 172 -16.70 -32.35 15.54
N SER A 173 -16.44 -33.61 15.85
CA SER A 173 -17.02 -34.75 15.15
C SER A 173 -18.53 -34.75 15.37
N LEU A 174 -19.34 -34.61 14.32
CA LEU A 174 -20.80 -34.72 14.35
C LEU A 174 -21.30 -36.12 13.93
N LEU A 175 -20.43 -37.14 13.92
CA LEU A 175 -20.79 -38.50 13.49
C LEU A 175 -20.79 -39.54 14.61
N ALA A 176 -21.24 -39.17 15.80
CA ALA A 176 -21.57 -40.14 16.84
C ALA A 176 -22.80 -39.70 17.64
N GLN A 177 -23.98 -39.82 17.03
CA GLN A 177 -25.21 -40.07 17.78
C GLN A 177 -25.97 -41.18 17.04
N ARG A 178 -25.91 -42.37 17.61
CA ARG A 178 -26.86 -43.47 17.42
C ARG A 178 -27.63 -43.60 18.72
#